data_AF-A0A518JU37-F1
#
_entry.id   AF-A0A518JU37-F1
#
_cell.length_a   1.000
_cell.length_b   1.000
_cell.length_c   1.000
_cell.angle_alpha   90.00
_cell.angle_beta   90.00
_cell.angle_gamma   90.00
#
_symmetry.space_group_name_H-M   'P 1'
#
loop_
_entity.id
_entity.type
_entity.pdbx_description
1 polymer ?
#
loop_
_entity_poly.entity_id
_entity_poly.type
_entity_poly.pdbx_seq_one_letter_code
_entity_poly.pdbx_strand_id
1 'polypeptide(L)'
;MADQTEAIRKSMVTELNSEDNTKAELEAKHGKIWTTSEMQEEFDALGFMAPFIIVRKRDTGERGSLMFTHSPRYYFSWKPE
;
A
#
# COMPACT_ATOMS: atom_id res chain seq x y z
N MET A 1 -18.76 4.98 20.00
CA MET A 1 -18.94 3.70 19.30
C MET A 1 -17.56 3.27 18.84
N ALA A 2 -17.09 2.05 19.14
CA ALA A 2 -15.79 1.60 18.64
C ALA A 2 -15.88 1.39 17.12
N ASP A 3 -14.87 1.85 16.38
CA ASP A 3 -14.76 1.57 14.95
C ASP A 3 -14.54 0.07 14.74
N GLN A 4 -15.53 -0.60 14.15
CA GLN A 4 -15.52 -2.04 13.94
C GLN A 4 -14.46 -2.48 12.92
N THR A 5 -13.99 -1.57 12.07
CA THR A 5 -12.97 -1.84 11.05
C THR A 5 -11.55 -1.78 11.62
N GLU A 6 -11.38 -1.17 12.80
CA GLU A 6 -10.07 -0.95 13.41
C GLU A 6 -9.34 -2.26 13.73
N ALA A 7 -10.07 -3.24 14.28
CA ALA A 7 -9.54 -4.55 14.61
C ALA A 7 -9.11 -5.33 13.36
N ILE A 8 -9.92 -5.26 12.29
CA ILE A 8 -9.61 -5.90 11.01
C ILE A 8 -8.36 -5.27 10.41
N ARG A 9 -8.31 -3.93 10.36
CA ARG A 9 -7.15 -3.21 9.83
C ARG A 9 -5.87 -3.54 10.60
N LYS A 10 -5.90 -3.60 11.92
CA LYS A 10 -4.75 -4.01 12.74
C LYS A 10 -4.29 -5.43 12.39
N SER A 11 -5.22 -6.37 12.26
CA SER A 11 -4.90 -7.74 11.85
C SER A 11 -4.18 -7.77 10.50
N MET A 12 -4.69 -7.00 9.52
CA MET A 12 -4.04 -6.89 8.21
C MET A 12 -2.62 -6.31 8.30
N VAL A 13 -2.40 -5.28 9.13
CA VAL A 13 -1.06 -4.72 9.35
C VAL A 13 -0.12 -5.78 9.92
N THR A 14 -0.57 -6.55 10.91
CA THR A 14 0.26 -7.60 11.51
C THR A 14 0.62 -8.68 10.50
N GLU A 15 -0.35 -9.20 9.76
CA GLU A 15 -0.14 -10.26 8.76
C GLU A 15 0.78 -9.81 7.62
N LEU A 16 0.56 -8.59 7.11
CA LEU A 16 1.36 -8.06 6.00
C LEU A 16 2.82 -7.78 6.38
N ASN A 17 3.11 -7.60 7.68
CA ASN A 17 4.44 -7.32 8.20
C ASN A 17 5.05 -8.48 8.99
N SER A 18 4.40 -9.65 9.06
CA SER A 18 4.95 -10.83 9.75
C SER A 18 5.96 -11.60 8.91
N GLU A 19 5.94 -11.41 7.59
CA GLU A 19 6.87 -12.02 6.64
C GLU A 19 7.87 -10.98 6.15
N ASP A 20 9.17 -11.28 6.27
CA ASP A 20 10.25 -10.52 5.62
C ASP A 20 10.20 -10.81 4.10
N ASN A 21 9.23 -10.22 3.41
CA ASN A 21 9.10 -10.41 1.97
C ASN A 21 10.14 -9.57 1.22
N THR A 22 10.79 -10.20 0.25
CA THR A 22 11.58 -9.51 -0.77
C THR A 22 10.67 -8.86 -1.81
N LYS A 23 11.18 -7.85 -2.54
CA LYS A 23 10.44 -7.22 -3.65
C LYS A 23 9.95 -8.28 -4.66
N ALA A 24 10.80 -9.24 -5.00
CA ALA A 24 10.49 -10.29 -5.97
C ALA A 24 9.34 -11.22 -5.52
N GLU A 25 9.27 -11.57 -4.24
CA GLU A 25 8.17 -12.39 -3.70
C GLU A 25 6.84 -11.63 -3.71
N LEU A 26 6.87 -10.34 -3.35
CA LEU A 26 5.68 -9.49 -3.46
C LEU A 26 5.27 -9.30 -4.92
N GLU A 27 6.23 -9.17 -5.85
CA GLU A 27 5.93 -9.04 -7.27
C GLU A 27 5.23 -10.29 -7.82
N ALA A 28 5.69 -11.48 -7.41
CA ALA A 28 5.04 -12.73 -7.79
C ALA A 28 3.60 -12.85 -7.26
N LYS A 29 3.31 -12.32 -6.06
CA LYS A 29 1.98 -12.39 -5.43
C LYS A 29 1.01 -11.29 -5.90
N HIS A 30 1.50 -10.06 -6.07
CA HIS A 30 0.67 -8.85 -6.24
C HIS A 30 0.88 -8.12 -7.56
N GLY A 31 1.80 -8.57 -8.41
CA GLY A 31 2.13 -7.93 -9.67
C GLY A 31 3.12 -6.79 -9.49
N LYS A 32 2.78 -5.58 -9.90
CA LYS A 32 3.72 -4.46 -9.83
C LYS A 32 3.96 -4.03 -8.38
N ILE A 33 5.22 -4.00 -7.98
CA ILE A 33 5.67 -3.49 -6.67
C ILE A 33 6.48 -2.23 -6.88
N TRP A 34 6.12 -1.19 -6.15
CA TRP A 34 6.86 0.06 -6.12
C TRP A 34 7.69 0.14 -4.83
N THR A 35 8.94 0.56 -4.97
CA THR A 35 9.70 1.19 -3.88
C THR A 35 9.10 2.55 -3.55
N THR A 36 9.58 3.20 -2.48
CA THR A 36 9.13 4.56 -2.14
C THR A 36 9.41 5.55 -3.28
N SER A 37 10.60 5.49 -3.90
CA SER A 37 10.95 6.37 -5.01
C SER A 37 10.07 6.12 -6.24
N GLU A 38 9.91 4.86 -6.66
CA GLU A 38 9.06 4.50 -7.81
C GLU A 38 7.59 4.89 -7.56
N MET A 39 7.08 4.77 -6.33
CA MET A 39 5.72 5.20 -5.99
C MET A 39 5.57 6.71 -6.12
N GLN A 40 6.54 7.49 -5.66
CA GLN A 40 6.52 8.95 -5.73
C GLN A 40 6.63 9.50 -7.16
N GLU A 41 7.26 8.74 -8.07
CA GLU A 41 7.32 9.06 -9.50
C GLU A 41 5.97 8.90 -10.21
N GLU A 42 5.13 7.95 -9.78
CA GLU A 42 3.82 7.69 -10.40
C GLU A 42 2.64 8.34 -9.66
N PHE A 43 2.80 8.60 -8.37
CA PHE A 43 1.71 9.01 -7.49
C PHE A 43 2.07 10.20 -6.58
N ASP A 44 1.06 11.03 -6.29
CA ASP A 44 1.04 11.95 -5.17
C ASP A 44 0.41 11.25 -3.95
N ALA A 45 1.12 11.19 -2.82
CA ALA A 45 0.56 10.70 -1.56
C ALA A 45 -0.41 11.73 -0.95
N LEU A 46 -1.65 11.29 -0.66
CA LEU A 46 -2.70 12.14 -0.10
C LEU A 46 -2.98 11.86 1.39
N GLY A 47 -2.86 10.61 1.83
CA GLY A 47 -3.11 10.25 3.23
C GLY A 47 -2.72 8.81 3.54
N PHE A 48 -2.41 8.54 4.80
CA PHE A 48 -1.92 7.24 5.25
C PHE A 48 -2.80 6.66 6.35
N MET A 49 -3.14 5.39 6.22
CA MET A 49 -3.75 4.58 7.27
C MET A 49 -3.37 3.11 7.05
N ALA A 50 -2.26 2.68 7.66
CA ALA A 50 -1.69 1.35 7.43
C ALA A 50 -2.76 0.23 7.52
N PRO A 51 -2.79 -0.72 6.57
CA PRO A 51 -1.79 -0.94 5.51
C PRO A 51 -2.04 -0.13 4.24
N PHE A 52 -2.95 0.85 4.25
CA PHE A 52 -3.36 1.59 3.06
C PHE A 52 -2.77 3.01 2.98
N ILE A 53 -2.52 3.46 1.76
CA ILE A 53 -2.23 4.85 1.43
C ILE A 53 -3.20 5.30 0.34
N ILE A 54 -3.80 6.48 0.53
CA ILE A 54 -4.57 7.16 -0.51
C ILE A 54 -3.59 7.97 -1.36
N VAL A 55 -3.68 7.80 -2.66
CA VAL A 55 -2.79 8.37 -3.65
C VAL A 55 -3.57 8.95 -4.82
N ARG A 56 -2.95 9.86 -5.56
CA ARG A 56 -3.43 10.34 -6.84
C ARG A 56 -2.39 10.06 -7.92
N LYS A 57 -2.78 9.42 -9.02
CA LYS A 57 -1.92 9.23 -10.18
C LYS A 57 -1.49 10.58 -10.76
N ARG A 58 -0.20 10.73 -11.06
CA ARG A 58 0.34 11.98 -11.63
C ARG A 58 -0.05 12.20 -13.09
N ASP A 59 -0.18 11.12 -13.86
CA ASP A 59 -0.48 11.17 -15.29
C ASP A 59 -1.96 11.47 -15.57
N THR A 60 -2.88 10.80 -14.88
CA THR A 60 -4.33 10.91 -15.09
C THR A 60 -5.02 11.82 -14.08
N GLY A 61 -4.41 12.10 -12.93
CA GLY A 61 -5.06 12.76 -11.81
C GLY A 61 -6.08 11.88 -11.07
N GLU A 62 -6.20 10.60 -11.43
CA GLU A 62 -7.13 9.64 -10.82
C GLU A 62 -6.73 9.33 -9.37
N ARG A 63 -7.71 9.35 -8.47
CA ARG A 63 -7.53 9.00 -7.07
C ARG A 63 -7.75 7.52 -6.84
N GLY A 64 -7.04 6.97 -5.86
CA GLY A 64 -7.15 5.57 -5.51
C GLY A 64 -6.34 5.24 -4.27
N SER A 65 -6.12 3.96 -4.05
CA SER A 65 -5.35 3.45 -2.93
C SER A 65 -4.29 2.43 -3.36
N LEU A 66 -3.24 2.36 -2.56
CA LEU A 66 -2.24 1.29 -2.57
C LEU A 66 -2.19 0.66 -1.19
N MET A 67 -1.72 -0.59 -1.13
CA MET A 67 -1.27 -1.23 0.10
C MET A 67 0.22 -1.02 0.29
N PHE A 68 0.72 -1.04 1.54
CA PHE A 68 2.15 -0.93 1.82
C PHE A 68 2.66 -1.73 3.02
N THR A 69 3.89 -2.26 2.90
CA THR A 69 4.65 -2.89 4.00
C THR A 69 5.44 -1.87 4.82
N HIS A 70 5.80 -2.22 6.06
CA HIS A 70 6.49 -1.34 6.98
C HIS A 70 8.01 -1.33 6.80
N SER A 71 8.64 -2.50 6.74
CA SER A 71 10.10 -2.62 6.62
C SER A 71 10.47 -3.97 5.99
N PRO A 72 11.09 -3.99 4.79
CA PRO A 72 11.26 -2.89 3.85
C PRO A 72 9.92 -2.32 3.35
N ARG A 73 9.89 -1.03 2.96
CA ARG A 73 8.66 -0.37 2.50
C ARG A 73 8.46 -0.53 1.00
N TYR A 74 7.44 -1.31 0.66
CA TYR A 74 6.95 -1.54 -0.69
C TYR A 74 5.49 -1.14 -0.80
N TYR A 75 5.08 -0.67 -1.97
CA TYR A 75 3.70 -0.30 -2.29
C TYR A 75 3.18 -1.19 -3.42
N PHE A 76 1.89 -1.52 -3.40
CA PHE A 76 1.31 -2.45 -4.37
C PHE A 76 -0.23 -2.43 -4.38
N SER A 77 -0.84 -3.25 -5.24
CA SER A 77 -2.29 -3.44 -5.34
C SER A 77 -3.07 -2.14 -5.56
N TRP A 78 -2.71 -1.40 -6.62
CA TRP A 78 -3.47 -0.22 -7.06
C TRP A 78 -4.95 -0.52 -7.22
N LYS A 79 -5.78 0.30 -6.59
CA LYS A 79 -7.24 0.31 -6.76
C LYS A 79 -7.74 1.74 -6.96
N PRO A 80 -8.30 2.09 -8.13
CA PRO A 80 -8.95 3.39 -8.32
C PRO A 80 -10.18 3.53 -7.41
N GLU A 81 -10.52 4.78 -7.06
CA GLU A 81 -11.76 5.12 -6.32
C GLU A 81 -13.04 4.82 -7.12
#